data_AF-A0A941FEJ2-F1
#
_entry.id   AF-A0A941FEJ2-F1
#
_cell.length_a   1.000
_cell.length_b   1.000
_cell.length_c   1.000
_cell.angle_alpha   90.00
_cell.angle_beta   90.00
_cell.angle_gamma   90.00
#
_symmetry.space_group_name_H-M   'P 1'
#
loop_
_entity.id
_entity.type
_entity.pdbx_description
1 polymer ?
#
loop_
_entity_poly.entity_id
_entity_poly.type
_entity_poly.pdbx_seq_one_letter_code
_entity_poly.pdbx_strand_id
1 'polypeptide(L)' 'MSATQSKGQPLPFAVAGVSMRDLLAAGEAAVLISTPPRAPEPDLSEPAPAEDHREAA' A
#
# COMPACT_ATOMS: atom_id res chain seq x y z
N MET A 1 -58.13 -15.67 -14.82
CA MET A 1 -56.86 -14.95 -14.99
C MET A 1 -56.16 -14.88 -13.65
N SER A 2 -55.13 -15.71 -13.44
CA SER A 2 -54.37 -15.74 -12.17
C SER A 2 -53.15 -14.83 -12.31
N ALA A 3 -53.18 -13.68 -11.64
CA ALA A 3 -52.01 -12.83 -11.47
C ALA A 3 -51.07 -13.50 -10.47
N THR A 4 -50.05 -14.21 -10.97
CA THR A 4 -48.90 -14.58 -10.16
C THR A 4 -48.15 -13.29 -9.82
N GLN A 5 -48.47 -12.71 -8.66
CA GLN A 5 -47.63 -11.68 -8.08
C GLN A 5 -46.30 -12.34 -7.69
N SER A 6 -45.36 -12.36 -8.62
CA SER A 6 -43.96 -12.61 -8.32
C SER A 6 -43.48 -11.45 -7.46
N LYS A 7 -43.67 -11.56 -6.14
CA LYS A 7 -42.95 -10.73 -5.19
C LYS A 7 -41.51 -11.19 -5.23
N GLY A 8 -40.77 -10.69 -6.22
CA GLY A 8 -39.31 -10.70 -6.19
C GLY A 8 -38.91 -10.02 -4.89
N GLN A 9 -38.61 -10.81 -3.87
CA GLN A 9 -37.99 -10.32 -2.66
C GLN A 9 -36.71 -9.62 -3.12
N PRO A 10 -36.47 -8.35 -2.75
CA PRO A 10 -35.15 -7.79 -2.91
C PRO A 10 -34.23 -8.72 -2.11
N LEU A 11 -33.39 -9.48 -2.81
CA LEU A 11 -32.30 -10.19 -2.17
C LEU A 11 -31.58 -9.13 -1.33
N PRO A 12 -31.45 -9.31 0.00
CA PRO A 12 -30.62 -8.41 0.75
C PRO A 12 -29.24 -8.61 0.16
N PHE A 13 -28.75 -7.65 -0.60
CA PHE A 13 -27.33 -7.50 -0.82
C PHE A 13 -26.79 -7.26 0.59
N ALA A 14 -26.47 -8.34 1.30
CA ALA A 14 -25.67 -8.28 2.48
C ALA A 14 -24.29 -7.90 1.98
N VAL A 15 -24.07 -6.60 1.75
CA VAL A 15 -22.73 -6.06 1.87
C VAL A 15 -22.42 -6.35 3.33
N ALA A 16 -21.64 -7.40 3.58
CA ALA A 16 -21.14 -7.68 4.90
C ALA A 16 -20.52 -6.38 5.40
N GLY A 17 -21.16 -5.74 6.38
CA GLY A 17 -20.70 -4.47 6.89
C GLY A 17 -19.28 -4.67 7.37
N VAL A 18 -18.34 -3.89 6.85
CA VAL A 18 -17.00 -3.82 7.42
C VAL A 18 -17.09 -3.18 8.78
N SER A 19 -16.36 -3.71 9.76
CA SER A 19 -16.28 -3.06 11.07
C SER A 19 -15.60 -1.70 10.91
N MET A 20 -15.96 -0.72 11.75
CA MET A 20 -15.29 0.59 11.75
C MET A 20 -13.77 0.45 11.94
N ARG A 21 -13.34 -0.56 12.70
CA ARG A 21 -11.93 -0.90 12.89
C ARG A 21 -11.26 -1.30 11.58
N ASP A 22 -11.89 -2.18 10.81
CA ASP A 22 -11.33 -2.64 9.53
C ASP A 22 -11.28 -1.50 8.51
N LEU A 23 -12.28 -0.61 8.52
CA LEU A 23 -12.27 0.59 7.69
C LEU A 23 -11.10 1.52 8.04
N LEU A 24 -10.86 1.77 9.33
CA LEU A 24 -9.72 2.58 9.79
C LEU A 24 -8.38 1.93 9.45
N ALA A 25 -8.26 0.61 9.66
CA ALA A 25 -7.05 -0.14 9.32
C ALA A 25 -6.76 -0.11 7.81
N ALA A 26 -7.79 -0.22 6.97
CA ALA A 26 -7.67 -0.08 5.52
C ALA A 26 -7.22 1.33 5.13
N GLY A 27 -7.70 2.38 5.83
CA GLY A 27 -7.27 3.75 5.62
C GLY A 27 -5.78 3.96 5.90
N GLU A 28 -5.29 3.50 7.04
CA GLU A 28 -3.85 3.56 7.39
C GLU A 28 -2.98 2.81 6.37
N ALA A 29 -3.43 1.63 5.92
CA ALA A 29 -2.74 0.88 4.88
C ALA A 29 -2.69 1.63 3.55
N ALA A 30 -3.79 2.29 3.16
CA ALA A 30 -3.86 3.08 1.94
C ALA A 30 -2.86 4.26 1.96
N VAL A 31 -2.68 4.93 3.12
CA VAL A 31 -1.70 6.01 3.27
C VAL A 31 -0.28 5.51 3.00
N LEU A 32 0.10 4.36 3.56
CA LEU A 32 1.43 3.77 3.34
C LEU A 32 1.68 3.43 1.86
N ILE A 33 0.63 3.02 1.13
CA ILE A 33 0.71 2.70 -0.30
C ILE A 33 0.80 3.99 -1.13
N SER A 34 -0.05 4.99 -0.85
CA SER A 34 -0.09 6.24 -1.61
C SER A 34 1.08 7.17 -1.30
N THR A 35 1.70 6.98 -0.14
CA THR A 35 2.77 7.83 0.37
C THR A 35 3.88 6.92 0.88
N PRO A 36 4.62 6.27 -0.04
CA PRO A 36 5.71 5.41 0.35
C PRO A 36 6.78 6.21 1.12
N PRO A 37 7.41 5.61 2.14
CA PRO A 37 8.46 6.28 2.89
C PRO A 37 9.64 6.65 1.98
N ARG A 38 10.37 7.68 2.37
CA ARG A 38 11.59 8.11 1.66
C ARG A 38 12.58 6.95 1.65
N ALA A 39 13.19 6.71 0.48
CA ALA A 39 14.31 5.79 0.39
C ALA A 39 15.43 6.23 1.36
N PRO A 40 16.13 5.28 2.00
CA PRO A 40 17.32 5.62 2.79
C PRO A 40 18.32 6.37 1.91
N GLU A 41 18.98 7.37 2.49
CA GLU A 41 20.02 8.12 1.81
C GLU A 41 21.16 7.15 1.47
N PRO A 42 21.67 7.14 0.23
CA PRO A 42 22.80 6.30 -0.12
C PRO A 42 23.99 6.71 0.73
N ASP A 43 24.68 5.71 1.27
CA ASP A 43 25.91 5.91 2.03
C ASP A 43 26.96 6.50 1.06
N LEU A 44 27.12 7.83 1.10
CA LEU A 44 28.18 8.55 0.41
C LEU A 44 29.49 8.40 1.20
N SER A 45 29.83 7.16 1.57
CA SER A 45 31.17 6.84 2.03
C SER A 45 32.13 7.32 0.96
N GLU A 46 32.84 8.40 1.26
CA GLU A 46 33.75 9.09 0.35
C GLU A 46 34.74 8.09 -0.27
N PRO A 47 35.16 8.30 -1.53
CA PRO A 47 36.10 7.41 -2.18
C PRO A 47 37.35 7.28 -1.30
N ALA A 48 37.74 6.04 -1.00
CA ALA A 48 39.01 5.75 -0.36
C ALA A 48 40.12 6.53 -1.08
N PRO A 49 41.06 7.17 -0.35
CA PRO A 49 42.11 7.94 -0.98
C PRO A 49 42.82 7.05 -1.98
N ALA A 50 42.84 7.47 -3.24
CA ALA A 50 43.57 6.77 -4.29
C ALA A 50 45.01 6.56 -3.80
N GLU A 51 45.45 5.31 -3.71
CA GLU A 51 46.85 5.02 -3.42
C GLU A 51 47.68 5.71 -4.50
N ASP A 52 48.42 6.74 -4.07
CA ASP A 52 49.34 7.48 -4.90
C ASP A 52 50.54 6.55 -5.16
N HIS A 53 50.42 5.70 -6.19
CA HIS A 53 51.50 4.83 -6.67
C HIS A 53 52.58 5.71 -7.31
N ARG A 54 53.35 6.41 -6.47
CA ARG A 54 54.63 6.99 -6.84
C ARG A 54 55.65 5.85 -6.95
N GLU A 55 55.73 5.21 -8.12
CA GLU A 55 56.96 4.52 -8.48
C GLU A 55 58.03 5.57 -8.83
N ALA A 56 59.01 5.69 -7.95
CA ALA A 56 60.29 6.31 -8.22
C ALA A 56 61.34 5.20 -8.34
N ALA A 57 61.83 4.95 -9.56
CA ALA A 57 63.20 4.55 -9.90
C ALA A 57 63.35 4.46 -11.42
#